data_AF-A0AAV4ZQD7-F1
#
_entry.id   AF-A0AAV4ZQD7-F1
#
_cell.length_a   1.000
_cell.length_b   1.000
_cell.length_c   1.000
_cell.angle_alpha   90.00
_cell.angle_beta   90.00
_cell.angle_gamma   90.00
#
_symmetry.space_group_name_H-M   'P 1'
#
loop_
_entity.id
_entity.type
_entity.pdbx_description
1 polymer ?
#
loop_
_entity_poly.entity_id
_entity_poly.type
_entity_poly.pdbx_seq_one_letter_code
_entity_poly.pdbx_strand_id
1 'polypeptide(L)'
;MNPPMPSVPVLSLPRVYHVGTLDPALRGVLHRSSQEGPCLSVSLCPESWVGIARLGGSPLFALERDEAAFLDVLAALRDPELRDVIVRWAESEGLIALREQYKAWRYDDETEEWSHFLFDARQQAEAEVDEFADGPDGGPAVEPHMGHVATEELARRLGCGPVDSLFAIDFAAILWAREAAPHYLGRTLDGVWFAEDYAPERLSAPRGGIFPEILSAWTALPVVWADVDDEEYLEAMPEAVLFPLAGSATPAPSAI
;
A
#
# COMPACT_ATOMS: atom_id res chain seq x y z
N MET A 1 -21.68 20.06 18.71
CA MET A 1 -20.30 19.58 18.93
C MET A 1 -19.77 19.19 17.58
N ASN A 2 -18.62 19.72 17.16
CA ASN A 2 -17.97 19.18 15.97
C ASN A 2 -17.46 17.76 16.31
N PRO A 3 -17.54 16.81 15.37
CA PRO A 3 -16.91 15.51 15.57
C PRO A 3 -15.40 15.72 15.87
N PRO A 4 -14.78 14.85 16.69
CA PRO A 4 -13.34 14.84 16.82
C PRO A 4 -12.71 14.69 15.43
N MET A 5 -11.56 15.30 15.20
CA MET A 5 -10.86 15.15 13.92
C MET A 5 -10.15 13.78 13.91
N PRO A 6 -10.10 13.09 12.75
CA PRO A 6 -9.38 11.82 12.66
C PRO A 6 -7.90 12.00 13.02
N SER A 7 -7.26 10.93 13.46
CA SER A 7 -5.83 10.92 13.76
C SER A 7 -5.08 10.09 12.72
N VAL A 8 -3.92 10.57 12.30
CA VAL A 8 -3.04 9.91 11.35
C VAL A 8 -2.13 8.94 12.10
N PRO A 9 -2.18 7.64 11.82
CA PRO A 9 -1.31 6.66 12.46
C PRO A 9 0.08 6.64 11.80
N VAL A 10 1.11 6.96 12.57
CA VAL A 10 2.49 7.04 12.06
C VAL A 10 3.40 6.10 12.85
N LEU A 11 4.13 5.26 12.13
CA LEU A 11 5.13 4.34 12.68
C LEU A 11 6.53 4.97 12.61
N SER A 12 7.31 4.79 13.68
CA SER A 12 8.70 5.21 13.74
C SER A 12 9.60 4.00 13.51
N LEU A 13 10.15 3.86 12.30
CA LEU A 13 10.93 2.70 11.90
C LEU A 13 12.36 3.14 11.55
N PRO A 14 13.25 3.31 12.54
CA PRO A 14 14.57 3.87 12.32
C PRO A 14 15.50 2.95 11.51
N ARG A 15 15.12 1.68 11.38
CA ARG A 15 15.83 0.68 10.60
C ARG A 15 14.84 -0.22 9.88
N VAL A 16 15.08 -0.44 8.59
CA VAL A 16 14.34 -1.37 7.73
C VAL A 16 15.30 -2.07 6.78
N TYR A 17 14.85 -3.13 6.12
CA TYR A 17 15.67 -3.91 5.19
C TYR A 17 15.16 -3.81 3.75
N HIS A 18 16.09 -3.70 2.81
CA HIS A 18 15.81 -3.80 1.38
C HIS A 18 16.54 -5.02 0.81
N VAL A 19 15.81 -5.82 0.04
CA VAL A 19 16.35 -6.95 -0.71
C VAL A 19 16.30 -6.61 -2.19
N GLY A 20 17.45 -6.51 -2.83
CA GLY A 20 17.52 -6.14 -4.25
C GLY A 20 18.61 -5.12 -4.55
N THR A 21 18.36 -4.30 -5.58
CA THR A 21 19.28 -3.26 -6.03
C THR A 21 18.84 -1.89 -5.52
N LEU A 22 19.81 -1.13 -5.01
CA LEU A 22 19.61 0.29 -4.68
C LEU A 22 19.85 1.22 -5.87
N ASP A 23 20.19 0.69 -7.05
CA ASP A 23 20.38 1.48 -8.27
C ASP A 23 19.03 2.03 -8.77
N PRO A 24 18.79 3.35 -8.68
CA PRO A 24 17.51 3.93 -9.09
C PRO A 24 17.24 3.77 -10.59
N ALA A 25 18.28 3.59 -11.42
CA ALA A 25 18.14 3.41 -12.86
C ALA A 25 17.53 2.04 -13.23
N LEU A 26 17.59 1.06 -12.33
CA LEU A 26 17.00 -0.26 -12.52
C LEU A 26 15.54 -0.35 -12.03
N ARG A 27 15.04 0.72 -11.41
CA ARG A 27 13.66 0.83 -10.93
C ARG A 27 12.67 0.79 -12.09
N GLY A 28 11.57 0.06 -11.93
CA GLY A 28 10.50 -0.07 -12.95
C GLY A 28 10.82 -1.02 -14.11
N VAL A 29 12.09 -1.36 -14.38
CA VAL A 29 12.45 -2.46 -15.28
C VAL A 29 12.15 -3.81 -14.63
N LEU A 30 12.46 -3.92 -13.33
CA LEU A 30 12.33 -5.15 -12.54
C LEU A 30 10.99 -5.25 -11.77
N HIS A 31 10.30 -4.13 -11.51
CA HIS A 31 9.18 -4.07 -10.56
C HIS A 31 7.97 -3.28 -11.11
N ARG A 32 7.37 -3.73 -12.22
CA ARG A 32 6.19 -3.05 -12.81
C ARG A 32 4.88 -3.27 -12.05
N SER A 33 4.86 -4.23 -11.13
CA SER A 33 3.67 -4.67 -10.39
C SER A 33 3.83 -4.59 -8.87
N SER A 34 4.75 -3.75 -8.37
CA SER A 34 4.91 -3.54 -6.92
C SER A 34 3.64 -2.90 -6.35
N GLN A 35 3.18 -3.44 -5.21
CA GLN A 35 2.03 -2.90 -4.47
C GLN A 35 2.37 -1.63 -3.69
N GLU A 36 3.66 -1.30 -3.54
CA GLU A 36 4.12 -0.03 -2.97
C GLU A 36 4.32 1.06 -4.06
N GLY A 37 3.94 0.75 -5.30
CA GLY A 37 4.07 1.63 -6.44
C GLY A 37 5.52 2.05 -6.70
N PRO A 38 5.81 3.36 -6.73
CA PRO A 38 7.15 3.84 -7.02
C PRO A 38 8.04 3.84 -5.79
N CYS A 39 7.65 3.30 -4.63
CA CYS A 39 8.48 3.35 -3.43
C CYS A 39 9.61 2.31 -3.46
N LEU A 40 10.62 2.45 -2.60
CA LEU A 40 11.66 1.43 -2.45
C LEU A 40 11.11 0.42 -1.45
N SER A 41 10.77 -0.77 -1.93
CA SER A 41 10.19 -1.80 -1.09
C SER A 41 11.16 -2.18 0.03
N VAL A 42 10.66 -2.15 1.25
CA VAL A 42 11.39 -2.45 2.48
C VAL A 42 10.56 -3.36 3.37
N SER A 43 11.22 -4.12 4.25
CA SER A 43 10.56 -5.00 5.22
C SER A 43 11.35 -5.03 6.53
N LEU A 44 10.70 -5.44 7.61
CA LEU A 44 11.36 -5.83 8.86
C LEU A 44 11.69 -7.32 8.90
N CYS A 45 11.13 -8.11 7.97
CA CYS A 45 11.23 -9.56 7.90
C CYS A 45 11.86 -9.99 6.56
N PRO A 46 13.12 -9.61 6.27
CA PRO A 46 13.71 -9.84 4.95
C PRO A 46 13.86 -11.33 4.60
N GLU A 47 13.99 -12.25 5.57
CA GLU A 47 14.09 -13.68 5.26
C GLU A 47 12.77 -14.20 4.68
N SER A 48 11.67 -13.90 5.37
CA SER A 48 10.33 -14.23 4.91
C SER A 48 10.00 -13.54 3.59
N TRP A 49 10.37 -12.26 3.46
CA TRP A 49 10.08 -11.47 2.26
C TRP A 49 10.79 -12.02 1.01
N VAL A 50 12.01 -12.55 1.13
CA VAL A 50 12.69 -13.25 0.02
C VAL A 50 11.87 -14.42 -0.50
N GLY A 51 11.27 -15.20 0.39
CA GLY A 51 10.42 -16.33 0.02
C GLY A 51 9.16 -15.87 -0.69
N ILE A 52 8.45 -14.90 -0.10
CA ILE A 52 7.18 -14.38 -0.60
C ILE A 52 7.36 -13.72 -1.98
N ALA A 53 8.31 -12.80 -2.09
CA ALA A 53 8.55 -12.04 -3.32
C ALA A 53 9.50 -12.75 -4.31
N ARG A 54 9.96 -13.97 -3.98
CA ARG A 54 10.87 -14.81 -4.80
C ARG A 54 12.17 -14.08 -5.20
N LEU A 55 12.81 -13.42 -4.23
CA LEU A 55 13.97 -12.53 -4.44
C LEU A 55 15.35 -13.20 -4.23
N GLY A 56 15.40 -14.53 -4.25
CA GLY A 56 16.60 -15.31 -3.89
C GLY A 56 17.87 -14.89 -4.63
N GLY A 57 18.99 -14.85 -3.90
CA GLY A 57 20.31 -14.47 -4.44
C GLY A 57 20.56 -12.96 -4.57
N SER A 58 19.59 -12.13 -4.18
CA SER A 58 19.72 -10.67 -4.19
C SER A 58 20.56 -10.16 -3.01
N PRO A 59 21.25 -9.02 -3.17
CA PRO A 59 21.89 -8.33 -2.04
C PRO A 59 20.88 -7.90 -0.99
N LEU A 60 21.32 -7.86 0.27
CA LEU A 60 20.57 -7.37 1.41
C LEU A 60 21.21 -6.10 1.94
N PHE A 61 20.38 -5.09 2.21
CA PHE A 61 20.80 -3.83 2.80
C PHE A 61 19.94 -3.52 4.03
N ALA A 62 20.59 -3.13 5.12
CA ALA A 62 19.92 -2.37 6.18
C ALA A 62 19.92 -0.90 5.78
N LEU A 63 18.76 -0.25 5.91
CA LEU A 63 18.57 1.17 5.72
C LEU A 63 18.29 1.78 7.09
N GLU A 64 19.08 2.78 7.49
CA GLU A 64 19.00 3.40 8.81
C GLU A 64 18.77 4.92 8.73
N ARG A 65 17.87 5.41 9.58
CA ARG A 65 17.52 6.84 9.77
C ARG A 65 16.70 7.03 11.06
N ASP A 66 17.30 7.63 12.09
CA ASP A 66 16.70 7.74 13.44
C ASP A 66 15.27 8.33 13.50
N GLU A 67 14.98 9.34 12.68
CA GLU A 67 13.69 10.06 12.70
C GLU A 67 12.68 9.54 11.65
N ALA A 68 12.95 8.38 11.06
CA ALA A 68 12.14 7.83 9.98
C ALA A 68 10.68 7.61 10.39
N ALA A 69 9.76 8.17 9.61
CA ALA A 69 8.34 8.10 9.87
C ALA A 69 7.55 7.58 8.67
N PHE A 70 6.67 6.62 8.91
CA PHE A 70 5.85 5.97 7.88
C PHE A 70 4.37 6.08 8.23
N LEU A 71 3.52 6.37 7.25
CA LEU A 71 2.07 6.21 7.44
C LEU A 71 1.76 4.71 7.58
N ASP A 72 1.05 4.31 8.63
CA ASP A 72 0.43 2.99 8.67
C ASP A 72 -0.84 3.01 7.81
N VAL A 73 -0.73 2.50 6.58
CA VAL A 73 -1.79 2.56 5.57
C VAL A 73 -3.00 1.73 6.02
N LEU A 74 -2.75 0.55 6.60
CA LEU A 74 -3.84 -0.35 7.01
C LEU A 74 -4.62 0.23 8.18
N ALA A 75 -3.95 0.81 9.17
CA ALA A 75 -4.60 1.53 10.25
C ALA A 75 -5.36 2.76 9.72
N ALA A 76 -4.77 3.52 8.80
CA ALA A 76 -5.38 4.73 8.24
C ALA A 76 -6.66 4.43 7.45
N LEU A 77 -6.68 3.34 6.67
CA LEU A 77 -7.83 2.93 5.87
C LEU A 77 -8.89 2.16 6.67
N ARG A 78 -8.55 1.65 7.86
CA ARG A 78 -9.48 1.03 8.81
C ARG A 78 -10.28 2.07 9.61
N ASP A 79 -9.70 3.24 9.88
CA ASP A 79 -10.41 4.38 10.44
C ASP A 79 -11.35 5.00 9.37
N PRO A 80 -12.68 4.92 9.54
CA PRO A 80 -13.62 5.46 8.54
C PRO A 80 -13.47 6.96 8.32
N GLU A 81 -13.15 7.73 9.36
CA GLU A 81 -13.08 9.18 9.25
C GLU A 81 -11.81 9.61 8.49
N LEU A 82 -10.67 8.96 8.77
CA LEU A 82 -9.43 9.22 8.03
C LEU A 82 -9.50 8.69 6.60
N ARG A 83 -10.09 7.50 6.40
CA ARG A 83 -10.37 6.96 5.06
C ARG A 83 -11.18 7.95 4.22
N ASP A 84 -12.25 8.51 4.77
CA ASP A 84 -13.07 9.52 4.08
C ASP A 84 -12.26 10.78 3.72
N VAL A 85 -11.34 11.21 4.59
CA VAL A 85 -10.42 12.33 4.29
C VAL A 85 -9.53 11.99 3.08
N ILE A 86 -8.93 10.80 3.06
CA ILE A 86 -8.03 10.35 1.98
C ILE A 86 -8.82 10.23 0.66
N VAL A 87 -9.99 9.58 0.69
CA VAL A 87 -10.84 9.38 -0.49
C VAL A 87 -11.29 10.72 -1.06
N ARG A 88 -11.82 11.63 -0.23
CA ARG A 88 -12.29 12.93 -0.71
C ARG A 88 -11.16 13.79 -1.27
N TRP A 89 -9.98 13.74 -0.66
CA TRP A 89 -8.80 14.39 -1.21
C TRP A 89 -8.45 13.80 -2.59
N ALA A 90 -8.40 12.48 -2.70
CA ALA A 90 -8.04 11.79 -3.94
C ALA A 90 -9.07 12.03 -5.06
N GLU A 91 -10.36 12.06 -4.75
CA GLU A 91 -11.42 12.44 -5.69
C GLU A 91 -11.27 13.89 -6.15
N SER A 92 -10.98 14.82 -5.22
CA SER A 92 -10.81 16.24 -5.55
C SER A 92 -9.58 16.51 -6.42
N GLU A 93 -8.53 15.71 -6.26
CA GLU A 93 -7.33 15.71 -7.08
C GLU A 93 -7.49 14.93 -8.40
N GLY A 94 -8.66 14.30 -8.62
CA GLY A 94 -8.95 13.50 -9.80
C GLY A 94 -8.15 12.20 -9.89
N LEU A 95 -7.63 11.69 -8.77
CA LEU A 95 -6.80 10.49 -8.70
C LEU A 95 -7.64 9.22 -8.75
N ILE A 96 -8.81 9.25 -8.14
CA ILE A 96 -9.78 8.15 -8.14
C ILE A 96 -11.14 8.66 -8.59
N ALA A 97 -11.98 7.76 -9.08
CA ALA A 97 -13.37 8.06 -9.44
C ALA A 97 -14.30 6.94 -8.96
N LEU A 98 -15.44 7.31 -8.39
CA LEU A 98 -16.51 6.35 -8.09
C LEU A 98 -17.19 5.93 -9.39
N ARG A 99 -17.18 4.63 -9.70
CA ARG A 99 -17.79 4.06 -10.92
C ARG A 99 -18.45 2.72 -10.63
N GLU A 100 -19.38 2.34 -11.51
CA GLU A 100 -19.89 0.97 -11.52
C GLU A 100 -18.79 0.05 -12.06
N GLN A 101 -18.53 -1.01 -11.33
CA GLN A 101 -17.65 -2.13 -11.64
C GLN A 101 -18.44 -3.44 -11.52
N TYR A 102 -17.81 -4.54 -11.89
CA TYR A 102 -18.40 -5.88 -11.81
C TYR A 102 -17.50 -6.74 -10.94
N LYS A 103 -18.07 -7.25 -9.85
CA LYS A 103 -17.42 -8.21 -8.97
C LYS A 103 -17.67 -9.62 -9.50
N ALA A 104 -16.60 -10.34 -9.78
CA ALA A 104 -16.62 -11.75 -10.15
C ALA A 104 -16.17 -12.59 -8.96
N TRP A 105 -17.03 -13.46 -8.46
CA TRP A 105 -16.75 -14.37 -7.36
C TRP A 105 -16.18 -15.70 -7.89
N ARG A 106 -15.16 -16.21 -7.20
CA ARG A 106 -14.57 -17.51 -7.48
C ARG A 106 -14.40 -18.29 -6.19
N TYR A 107 -14.85 -19.54 -6.20
CA TYR A 107 -14.57 -20.49 -5.13
C TYR A 107 -13.30 -21.26 -5.46
N ASP A 108 -12.40 -21.33 -4.49
CA ASP A 108 -11.19 -22.15 -4.55
C ASP A 108 -11.44 -23.42 -3.73
N ASP A 109 -11.47 -24.58 -4.40
CA ASP A 109 -11.77 -25.87 -3.78
C ASP A 109 -10.59 -26.47 -3.01
N GLU A 110 -9.37 -26.02 -3.27
CA GLU A 110 -8.17 -26.44 -2.52
C GLU A 110 -8.12 -25.78 -1.14
N THR A 111 -8.53 -24.51 -1.07
CA THR A 111 -8.54 -23.71 0.16
C THR A 111 -9.91 -23.62 0.83
N GLU A 112 -10.96 -24.06 0.14
CA GLU A 112 -12.36 -23.93 0.58
C GLU A 112 -12.79 -22.49 0.85
N GLU A 113 -12.22 -21.52 0.12
CA GLU A 113 -12.44 -20.09 0.33
C GLU A 113 -13.03 -19.40 -0.91
N TRP A 114 -13.82 -18.35 -0.66
CA TRP A 114 -14.30 -17.44 -1.70
C TRP A 114 -13.33 -16.27 -1.89
N SER A 115 -13.00 -16.01 -3.14
CA SER A 115 -12.28 -14.81 -3.56
C SER A 115 -13.11 -14.03 -4.58
N HIS A 116 -12.73 -12.78 -4.83
CA HIS A 116 -13.33 -12.02 -5.91
C HIS A 116 -12.33 -11.15 -6.64
N PHE A 117 -12.68 -10.84 -7.87
CA PHE A 117 -11.97 -9.91 -8.74
C PHE A 117 -12.90 -8.77 -9.13
N LEU A 118 -12.34 -7.61 -9.40
CA LEU A 118 -13.09 -6.43 -9.86
C LEU A 118 -12.73 -6.14 -11.31
N PHE A 119 -13.77 -5.95 -12.13
CA PHE A 119 -13.62 -5.63 -13.54
C PHE A 119 -14.40 -4.37 -13.90
N ASP A 120 -13.86 -3.60 -14.84
CA ASP A 120 -14.54 -2.40 -15.34
C ASP A 120 -15.65 -2.74 -16.36
N ALA A 121 -15.62 -3.94 -16.93
CA ALA A 121 -16.61 -4.42 -17.89
C ALA A 121 -17.21 -5.77 -17.48
N ARG A 122 -18.54 -5.86 -17.52
CA ARG A 122 -19.29 -7.08 -17.21
C ARG A 122 -18.81 -8.31 -17.97
N GLN A 123 -18.54 -8.14 -19.27
CA GLN A 123 -18.07 -9.24 -20.12
C GLN A 123 -16.73 -9.81 -19.65
N GLN A 124 -15.85 -9.00 -19.06
CA GLN A 124 -14.58 -9.47 -18.51
C GLN A 124 -14.81 -10.26 -17.22
N ALA A 125 -15.68 -9.77 -16.34
CA ALA A 125 -16.09 -10.49 -15.13
C ALA A 125 -16.74 -11.84 -15.45
N GLU A 126 -17.64 -11.88 -16.44
CA GLU A 126 -18.30 -13.12 -16.89
C GLU A 126 -17.33 -14.11 -17.52
N ALA A 127 -16.20 -13.66 -18.07
CA ALA A 127 -15.17 -14.54 -18.63
C ALA A 127 -14.26 -15.17 -17.56
N GLU A 128 -14.24 -14.61 -16.34
CA GLU A 128 -13.41 -15.10 -15.22
C GLU A 128 -14.12 -16.17 -14.37
N VAL A 129 -15.44 -16.30 -14.50
CA VAL A 129 -16.25 -17.27 -13.75
C VAL A 129 -16.70 -18.42 -14.65
N ASP A 130 -16.92 -19.60 -14.06
CA ASP A 130 -17.53 -20.71 -14.79
C ASP A 130 -18.99 -20.37 -15.16
N GLU A 131 -19.44 -20.82 -16.34
CA GLU A 131 -20.76 -20.48 -16.92
C GLU A 131 -21.96 -20.78 -16.00
N PHE A 132 -21.78 -21.70 -15.04
CA PHE A 132 -22.80 -22.13 -14.08
C PHE A 132 -22.38 -21.92 -12.61
N ALA A 133 -21.37 -21.08 -12.36
CA ALA A 133 -20.99 -20.75 -11.01
C ALA A 133 -22.05 -19.85 -10.35
N ASP A 134 -22.38 -20.19 -9.11
CA ASP A 134 -23.10 -19.29 -8.21
C ASP A 134 -22.07 -18.46 -7.41
N GLY A 135 -22.52 -17.34 -6.84
CA GLY A 135 -21.75 -16.57 -5.86
C GLY A 135 -21.85 -17.16 -4.45
N PRO A 136 -21.14 -16.59 -3.46
CA PRO A 136 -21.06 -17.10 -2.08
C PRO A 136 -22.42 -17.28 -1.40
N ASP A 137 -23.40 -16.45 -1.74
CA ASP A 137 -24.74 -16.47 -1.15
C ASP A 137 -25.77 -17.24 -1.99
N GLY A 138 -25.32 -18.03 -2.98
CA GLY A 138 -26.18 -18.68 -3.97
C GLY A 138 -26.80 -17.69 -4.99
N GLY A 139 -26.27 -16.46 -5.02
CA GLY A 139 -26.60 -15.43 -6.01
C GLY A 139 -25.78 -15.58 -7.30
N PRO A 140 -25.80 -14.59 -8.20
CA PRO A 140 -24.98 -14.65 -9.41
C PRO A 140 -23.48 -14.60 -9.06
N ALA A 141 -22.65 -15.35 -9.78
CA ALA A 141 -21.19 -15.24 -9.65
C ALA A 141 -20.63 -13.88 -10.11
N VAL A 142 -21.40 -13.11 -10.88
CA VAL A 142 -21.06 -11.73 -11.29
C VAL A 142 -22.14 -10.75 -10.85
N GLU A 143 -21.76 -9.72 -10.09
CA GLU A 143 -22.67 -8.68 -9.62
C GLU A 143 -22.11 -7.26 -9.85
N PRO A 144 -22.98 -6.27 -10.13
CA PRO A 144 -22.55 -4.88 -10.19
C PRO A 144 -22.16 -4.36 -8.80
N HIS A 145 -21.11 -3.54 -8.73
CA HIS A 145 -20.57 -2.95 -7.52
C HIS A 145 -20.14 -1.50 -7.79
N MET A 146 -20.55 -0.56 -6.94
CA MET A 146 -20.00 0.80 -6.99
C MET A 146 -18.69 0.83 -6.21
N GLY A 147 -17.57 1.05 -6.90
CA GLY A 147 -16.23 1.07 -6.34
C GLY A 147 -15.43 2.28 -6.82
N HIS A 148 -14.38 2.63 -6.07
CA HIS A 148 -13.42 3.64 -6.49
C HIS A 148 -12.41 2.99 -7.44
N VAL A 149 -12.30 3.53 -8.65
CA VAL A 149 -11.32 3.10 -9.64
C VAL A 149 -10.15 4.07 -9.70
N ALA A 150 -8.96 3.54 -9.98
CA ALA A 150 -7.78 4.34 -10.26
C ALA A 150 -7.95 5.08 -11.60
N THR A 151 -7.48 6.32 -11.66
CA THR A 151 -7.39 7.08 -12.92
C THR A 151 -5.98 7.00 -13.50
N GLU A 152 -5.84 7.39 -14.78
CA GLU A 152 -4.53 7.58 -15.39
C GLU A 152 -3.68 8.64 -14.66
N GLU A 153 -4.33 9.63 -14.03
CA GLU A 153 -3.65 10.68 -13.27
C GLU A 153 -2.98 10.12 -12.01
N LEU A 154 -3.61 9.17 -11.31
CA LEU A 154 -3.00 8.45 -10.18
C LEU A 154 -1.72 7.75 -10.63
N ALA A 155 -1.82 6.90 -11.66
CA ALA A 155 -0.66 6.18 -12.21
C ALA A 155 0.46 7.14 -12.66
N ARG A 156 0.10 8.26 -13.31
CA ARG A 156 1.05 9.29 -13.75
C ARG A 156 1.77 9.97 -12.59
N ARG A 157 1.06 10.36 -11.52
CA ARG A 157 1.67 11.03 -10.34
C ARG A 157 2.56 10.11 -9.52
N LEU A 158 2.21 8.82 -9.48
CA LEU A 158 3.05 7.77 -8.93
C LEU A 158 4.26 7.47 -9.84
N GLY A 159 4.13 7.65 -11.15
CA GLY A 159 5.15 7.26 -12.11
C GLY A 159 5.21 5.75 -12.32
N CYS A 160 4.08 5.06 -12.20
CA CYS A 160 3.94 3.62 -12.41
C CYS A 160 3.05 3.31 -13.63
N GLY A 161 2.87 2.02 -13.94
CA GLY A 161 1.88 1.57 -14.92
C GLY A 161 0.44 1.75 -14.42
N PRO A 162 -0.55 1.33 -15.23
CA PRO A 162 -1.95 1.31 -14.80
C PRO A 162 -2.12 0.60 -13.46
N VAL A 163 -2.86 1.22 -12.55
CA VAL A 163 -3.14 0.69 -11.22
C VAL A 163 -4.42 -0.13 -11.30
N ASP A 164 -4.39 -1.34 -10.75
CA ASP A 164 -5.58 -2.18 -10.63
C ASP A 164 -6.60 -1.51 -9.70
N SER A 165 -7.87 -1.52 -10.10
CA SER A 165 -8.95 -0.90 -9.34
C SER A 165 -9.08 -1.46 -7.92
N LEU A 166 -8.66 -2.71 -7.66
CA LEU A 166 -8.63 -3.29 -6.32
C LEU A 166 -7.72 -2.50 -5.36
N PHE A 167 -6.64 -1.92 -5.87
CA PHE A 167 -5.66 -1.17 -5.07
C PHE A 167 -5.80 0.35 -5.22
N ALA A 168 -6.88 0.85 -5.84
CA ALA A 168 -7.03 2.28 -6.13
C ALA A 168 -6.94 3.15 -4.86
N ILE A 169 -7.56 2.71 -3.76
CA ILE A 169 -7.55 3.44 -2.48
C ILE A 169 -6.19 3.31 -1.79
N ASP A 170 -5.55 2.15 -1.83
CA ASP A 170 -4.20 1.94 -1.27
C ASP A 170 -3.19 2.89 -1.92
N PHE A 171 -3.16 2.93 -3.25
CA PHE A 171 -2.28 3.83 -4.00
C PHE A 171 -2.63 5.31 -3.82
N ALA A 172 -3.92 5.64 -3.65
CA ALA A 172 -4.33 6.98 -3.27
C ALA A 172 -3.81 7.36 -1.87
N ALA A 173 -3.82 6.42 -0.91
CA ALA A 173 -3.26 6.63 0.43
C ALA A 173 -1.74 6.85 0.39
N ILE A 174 -1.02 6.15 -0.50
CA ILE A 174 0.41 6.37 -0.74
C ILE A 174 0.67 7.81 -1.21
N LEU A 175 -0.07 8.30 -2.22
CA LEU A 175 0.09 9.69 -2.65
C LEU A 175 -0.37 10.69 -1.60
N TRP A 176 -1.44 10.39 -0.85
CA TRP A 176 -1.90 11.25 0.24
C TRP A 176 -0.82 11.40 1.31
N ALA A 177 -0.16 10.30 1.71
CA ALA A 177 0.96 10.30 2.64
C ALA A 177 2.13 11.16 2.16
N ARG A 178 2.41 11.12 0.85
CA ARG A 178 3.49 11.86 0.21
C ARG A 178 3.20 13.35 0.07
N GLU A 179 1.99 13.70 -0.37
CA GLU A 179 1.67 15.05 -0.88
C GLU A 179 0.78 15.85 0.08
N ALA A 180 -0.18 15.22 0.76
CA ALA A 180 -1.18 15.92 1.56
C ALA A 180 -0.90 15.84 3.06
N ALA A 181 -0.58 14.65 3.57
CA ALA A 181 -0.30 14.39 4.98
C ALA A 181 0.73 15.37 5.60
N PRO A 182 1.82 15.75 4.90
CA PRO A 182 2.81 16.66 5.49
C PRO A 182 2.24 18.02 5.92
N HIS A 183 1.22 18.51 5.21
CA HIS A 183 0.54 19.76 5.55
C HIS A 183 -0.27 19.65 6.86
N TYR A 184 -0.82 18.46 7.15
CA TYR A 184 -1.56 18.22 8.39
C TYR A 184 -0.65 17.89 9.57
N LEU A 185 0.45 17.19 9.30
CA LEU A 185 1.38 16.71 10.32
C LEU A 185 2.44 17.76 10.69
N GLY A 186 2.65 18.77 9.84
CA GLY A 186 3.77 19.71 9.99
C GLY A 186 5.15 19.05 9.83
N ARG A 187 5.20 17.84 9.26
CA ARG A 187 6.41 17.09 8.97
C ARG A 187 6.22 16.22 7.74
N THR A 188 7.30 16.01 6.98
CA THR A 188 7.32 15.03 5.89
C THR A 188 7.39 13.60 6.45
N LEU A 189 6.76 12.66 5.74
CA LEU A 189 6.90 11.23 5.98
C LEU A 189 7.96 10.65 5.04
N ASP A 190 8.69 9.66 5.52
CA ASP A 190 9.69 8.95 4.74
C ASP A 190 9.07 7.93 3.78
N GLY A 191 7.85 7.50 4.07
CA GLY A 191 7.19 6.46 3.29
C GLY A 191 5.84 6.01 3.83
N VAL A 192 5.45 4.83 3.38
CA VAL A 192 4.27 4.10 3.84
C VAL A 192 4.66 2.75 4.40
N TRP A 193 3.83 2.25 5.32
CA TRP A 193 3.96 0.93 5.91
C TRP A 193 2.62 0.20 5.87
N PHE A 194 2.67 -1.07 5.50
CA PHE A 194 1.57 -2.02 5.56
C PHE A 194 1.90 -2.97 6.72
N ALA A 195 1.32 -2.69 7.89
CA ALA A 195 1.44 -3.52 9.09
C ALA A 195 0.59 -4.80 8.97
N GLU A 196 0.86 -5.60 7.93
CA GLU A 196 0.20 -6.88 7.67
C GLU A 196 0.53 -7.89 8.78
N ASP A 197 -0.35 -8.87 8.98
CA ASP A 197 -0.06 -9.96 9.91
C ASP A 197 1.15 -10.77 9.39
N TYR A 198 2.03 -11.15 10.30
CA TYR A 198 3.13 -12.05 9.97
C TYR A 198 2.62 -13.48 9.81
N ALA A 199 2.44 -13.89 8.56
CA ALA A 199 1.98 -15.21 8.16
C ALA A 199 2.61 -15.60 6.81
N PRO A 200 3.92 -15.89 6.76
CA PRO A 200 4.64 -16.16 5.51
C PRO A 200 4.05 -17.31 4.68
N GLU A 201 3.43 -18.30 5.34
CA GLU A 201 2.74 -19.42 4.70
C GLU A 201 1.50 -18.99 3.90
N ARG A 202 0.94 -17.82 4.21
CA ARG A 202 -0.16 -17.16 3.47
C ARG A 202 0.31 -15.98 2.63
N LEU A 203 1.62 -15.93 2.34
CA LEU A 203 2.25 -14.86 1.56
C LEU A 203 2.12 -13.46 2.19
N SER A 204 2.06 -13.38 3.52
CA SER A 204 1.86 -12.13 4.27
C SER A 204 3.00 -11.87 5.25
N ALA A 205 3.55 -10.66 5.23
CA ALA A 205 4.51 -10.17 6.22
C ALA A 205 4.56 -8.63 6.20
N PRO A 206 4.84 -7.97 7.34
CA PRO A 206 4.99 -6.52 7.40
C PRO A 206 5.99 -5.98 6.37
N ARG A 207 5.57 -4.95 5.65
CA ARG A 207 6.35 -4.35 4.56
C ARG A 207 6.02 -2.87 4.41
N GLY A 208 6.84 -2.17 3.67
CA GLY A 208 6.60 -0.77 3.38
C GLY A 208 7.37 -0.30 2.16
N GLY A 209 7.29 0.99 1.93
CA GLY A 209 7.94 1.66 0.83
C GLY A 209 8.52 2.98 1.27
N ILE A 210 9.81 3.21 1.04
CA ILE A 210 10.44 4.52 1.22
C ILE A 210 10.24 5.35 -0.06
N PHE A 211 9.85 6.62 0.09
CA PHE A 211 9.66 7.51 -1.05
C PHE A 211 10.99 7.79 -1.79
N PRO A 212 11.00 7.77 -3.14
CA PRO A 212 12.22 7.97 -3.92
C PRO A 212 13.04 9.21 -3.53
N GLU A 213 12.35 10.32 -3.28
CA GLU A 213 12.94 11.63 -3.02
C GLU A 213 13.62 11.74 -1.65
N ILE A 214 13.29 10.87 -0.69
CA ILE A 214 13.91 10.87 0.64
C ILE A 214 15.04 9.85 0.77
N LEU A 215 15.20 8.93 -0.20
CA LEU A 215 16.18 7.84 -0.13
C LEU A 215 17.62 8.30 0.13
N SER A 216 18.03 9.44 -0.41
CA SER A 216 19.38 9.98 -0.18
C SER A 216 19.63 10.39 1.28
N ALA A 217 18.58 10.49 2.09
CA ALA A 217 18.65 10.83 3.50
C ALA A 217 18.71 9.59 4.42
N TRP A 218 18.72 8.38 3.83
CA TRP A 218 18.90 7.10 4.51
C TRP A 218 20.34 6.62 4.34
N THR A 219 20.88 5.99 5.39
CA THR A 219 22.19 5.31 5.31
C THR A 219 21.97 3.86 4.93
N ALA A 220 22.56 3.41 3.83
CA ALA A 220 22.49 2.03 3.38
C ALA A 220 23.76 1.25 3.74
N LEU A 221 23.59 0.16 4.48
CA LEU A 221 24.67 -0.73 4.91
C LEU A 221 24.43 -2.13 4.33
N PRO A 222 25.40 -2.73 3.63
CA PRO A 222 25.26 -4.12 3.21
C PRO A 222 25.25 -5.03 4.45
N VAL A 223 24.36 -6.02 4.45
CA VAL A 223 24.18 -6.96 5.56
C VAL A 223 24.39 -8.40 5.07
N VAL A 224 24.96 -9.24 5.93
CA VAL A 224 25.07 -10.68 5.68
C VAL A 224 23.79 -11.34 6.18
N TRP A 225 23.17 -12.18 5.34
CA TRP A 225 21.93 -12.88 5.66
C TRP A 225 21.94 -13.61 7.01
N ALA A 226 23.06 -14.21 7.38
CA ALA A 226 23.21 -14.94 8.64
C ALA A 226 23.10 -14.08 9.91
N ASP A 227 23.12 -12.75 9.79
CA ASP A 227 23.06 -11.80 10.90
C ASP A 227 21.66 -11.18 11.06
N VAL A 228 20.65 -11.69 10.33
CA VAL A 228 19.27 -11.19 10.40
C VAL A 228 18.35 -12.27 10.94
N ASP A 229 17.49 -11.87 11.86
CA ASP A 229 16.48 -12.72 12.50
C ASP A 229 15.15 -12.00 12.44
N ASP A 230 14.20 -12.52 11.67
CA ASP A 230 12.86 -11.93 11.51
C ASP A 230 12.11 -11.86 12.86
N GLU A 231 12.34 -12.81 13.79
CA GLU A 231 11.62 -12.89 15.07
C GLU A 231 11.94 -11.69 15.98
N GLU A 232 13.21 -11.31 16.08
CA GLU A 232 13.66 -10.19 16.91
C GLU A 232 12.96 -8.87 16.50
N TYR A 233 12.79 -8.65 15.19
CA TYR A 233 12.17 -7.42 14.69
C TYR A 233 10.65 -7.41 14.85
N LEU A 234 10.00 -8.56 14.76
CA LEU A 234 8.56 -8.67 15.00
C LEU A 234 8.22 -8.36 16.45
N GLU A 235 9.03 -8.84 17.40
CA GLU A 235 8.85 -8.53 18.83
C GLU A 235 9.07 -7.03 19.13
N ALA A 236 9.92 -6.37 18.34
CA ALA A 236 10.26 -4.96 18.50
C ALA A 236 9.40 -4.00 17.65
N MET A 237 8.34 -4.48 16.98
CA MET A 237 7.48 -3.64 16.16
C MET A 237 6.83 -2.52 17.00
N PRO A 238 7.06 -1.24 16.67
CA PRO A 238 6.49 -0.14 17.43
C PRO A 238 4.99 -0.02 17.17
N GLU A 239 4.25 0.43 18.18
CA GLU A 239 2.87 0.88 17.99
C GLU A 239 2.86 2.23 17.24
N ALA A 240 1.84 2.42 16.39
CA ALA A 240 1.66 3.68 15.68
C ALA A 240 1.33 4.82 16.65
N VAL A 241 2.02 5.95 16.51
CA VAL A 241 1.69 7.18 17.21
C VAL A 241 0.60 7.90 16.43
N LEU A 242 -0.49 8.25 17.12
CA LEU A 242 -1.63 8.94 16.52
C LEU A 242 -1.42 10.46 16.54
N PHE A 243 -1.34 11.06 15.35
CA PHE A 243 -1.24 12.51 15.18
C PHE A 243 -2.61 13.09 14.82
N PRO A 244 -3.20 13.98 15.64
CA PRO A 244 -4.49 14.57 15.29
C PRO A 244 -4.36 15.40 14.03
N LEU A 245 -5.28 15.25 13.08
CA LEU A 245 -5.36 16.16 11.93
C LEU A 245 -5.64 17.57 12.44
N ALA A 246 -4.75 18.52 12.19
CA ALA A 246 -5.01 19.92 12.53
C ALA A 246 -6.14 20.49 11.64
N GLY A 247 -7.04 21.27 12.25
CA GLY A 247 -8.27 21.72 11.61
C GLY A 247 -8.07 22.60 10.36
N SER A 248 -8.79 22.23 9.30
CA SER A 248 -9.05 22.91 8.03
C SER A 248 -7.86 23.62 7.37
N ALA A 249 -7.11 22.85 6.60
CA ALA A 249 -6.78 23.29 5.26
C ALA A 249 -6.92 22.06 4.36
N THR A 250 -8.01 21.97 3.60
CA THR A 250 -7.89 21.31 2.31
C THR A 250 -6.74 22.01 1.62
N PRO A 251 -5.59 21.35 1.35
CA PRO A 251 -4.52 22.01 0.63
C PRO A 251 -5.11 22.51 -0.68
N ALA A 252 -4.84 23.78 -1.02
CA ALA A 252 -5.26 24.31 -2.30
C ALA A 252 -4.72 23.39 -3.40
N PRO A 253 -5.53 23.06 -4.44
CA PRO A 253 -5.08 22.20 -5.51
C PRO A 253 -3.75 22.74 -6.05
N SER A 254 -2.78 21.84 -6.26
CA SER A 254 -1.49 22.21 -6.83
C SER A 254 -1.75 22.91 -8.18
N ALA A 255 -1.44 24.20 -8.24
CA ALA A 255 -1.55 24.96 -9.48
C ALA A 255 -0.54 24.39 -10.49
N ILE A 256 -1.06 23.95 -11.64
CA ILE A 256 -0.31 23.50 -12.81
C ILE A 256 0.56 24.65 -13.35
#